data_AF-A0A3D2PX60-F1
#
_entry.id   AF-A0A3D2PX60-F1
#
_cell.length_a   1.000
_cell.length_b   1.000
_cell.length_c   1.000
_cell.angle_alpha   90.00
_cell.angle_beta   90.00
_cell.angle_gamma   90.00
#
_symmetry.space_group_name_H-M   'P 1'
#
loop_
_entity.id
_entity.type
_entity.pdbx_description
1 polymer ?
#
loop_
_entity_poly.entity_id
_entity_poly.type
_entity_poly.pdbx_seq_one_letter_code
_entity_poly.pdbx_strand_id
1 'polypeptide(L)'
;MTDQTINENKIDDIAPKNENLEDLFAEVEQLIAHMEEDISLDESFACYEQGMKKLKHCSERIDAIEKKMLVLNEQGMLEEF
;
A
#
# COMPACT_ATOMS: atom_id res chain seq x y z
N MET A 1 44.79 18.71 0.58
CA MET A 1 44.54 17.73 1.65
C MET A 1 43.23 17.03 1.33
N THR A 2 43.24 15.73 1.53
CA THR A 2 42.27 14.69 1.16
C THR A 2 40.79 15.01 1.45
N ASP A 3 39.96 14.74 0.43
CA ASP A 3 38.84 13.80 0.42
C ASP A 3 38.13 13.48 1.76
N GLN A 4 36.84 13.82 1.83
CA GLN A 4 35.80 13.04 2.51
C GLN A 4 34.50 13.13 1.69
N THR A 5 34.41 12.32 0.64
CA THR A 5 33.52 11.15 0.58
C THR A 5 32.05 11.33 1.07
N ILE A 6 31.15 11.34 0.06
CA ILE A 6 29.84 10.66 -0.01
C ILE A 6 28.68 11.21 0.84
N ASN A 7 27.67 11.78 0.16
CA ASN A 7 26.27 11.65 0.57
C ASN A 7 25.53 10.88 -0.54
N GLU A 8 25.20 9.64 -0.22
CA GLU A 8 24.58 8.63 -1.07
C GLU A 8 23.19 9.04 -1.59
N ASN A 9 22.93 8.65 -2.83
CA ASN A 9 21.62 8.35 -3.43
C ASN A 9 20.48 9.39 -3.31
N LYS A 10 20.42 10.26 -4.32
CA LYS A 10 19.18 10.73 -4.93
C LYS A 10 18.75 9.76 -6.03
N ILE A 11 18.29 8.56 -5.66
CA ILE A 11 17.73 7.59 -6.62
C ILE A 11 16.50 6.91 -5.99
N ASP A 12 15.49 7.68 -5.61
CA ASP A 12 14.18 7.11 -5.22
C ASP A 12 12.98 7.79 -5.91
N ASP A 13 13.20 8.77 -6.79
CA ASP A 13 12.11 9.60 -7.34
C ASP A 13 11.42 9.06 -8.61
N ILE A 14 11.64 7.79 -9.03
CA ILE A 14 10.91 7.23 -10.18
C ILE A 14 10.60 5.73 -10.02
N ALA A 15 10.19 5.30 -8.83
CA ALA A 15 9.40 4.08 -8.69
C ALA A 15 7.96 4.51 -8.34
N PRO A 16 6.92 4.04 -9.07
CA PRO A 16 5.57 4.20 -8.57
C PRO A 16 5.57 3.59 -7.17
N LYS A 17 5.26 4.40 -6.16
CA LYS A 17 5.20 3.98 -4.76
C LYS A 17 4.31 2.74 -4.74
N ASN A 18 4.93 1.57 -4.67
CA ASN A 18 4.22 0.31 -4.61
C ASN A 18 3.72 0.28 -3.17
N GLU A 19 2.60 0.95 -2.92
CA GLU A 19 1.90 0.85 -1.65
C GLU A 19 1.71 -0.65 -1.38
N ASN A 20 2.36 -1.12 -0.33
CA ASN A 20 2.20 -2.48 0.15
C ASN A 20 0.83 -2.58 0.83
N LEU A 21 0.36 -3.80 1.07
CA LEU A 21 -0.92 -4.00 1.77
C LEU A 21 -0.91 -3.34 3.16
N GLU A 22 0.25 -3.33 3.82
CA GLU A 22 0.43 -2.77 5.16
C GLU A 22 0.15 -1.27 5.20
N ASP A 23 0.70 -0.51 4.25
CA ASP A 23 0.45 0.93 4.13
C ASP A 23 -1.03 1.20 3.84
N LEU A 24 -1.64 0.42 2.95
CA LEU A 24 -3.07 0.57 2.62
C LEU A 24 -3.96 0.30 3.83
N PHE A 25 -3.65 -0.72 4.64
CA PHE A 25 -4.38 -1.00 5.87
C PHE A 25 -4.17 0.09 6.91
N ALA A 26 -2.94 0.57 7.09
CA ALA A 26 -2.64 1.68 8.02
C ALA A 26 -3.43 2.95 7.65
N GLU A 27 -3.59 3.24 6.37
CA GLU A 27 -4.39 4.38 5.91
C GLU A 27 -5.89 4.18 6.13
N VAL A 28 -6.40 2.94 6.03
CA VAL A 28 -7.79 2.63 6.39
C VAL A 28 -8.01 2.75 7.90
N GLU A 29 -7.06 2.33 8.73
CA GLU A 29 -7.13 2.49 10.18
C GLU A 29 -7.13 3.97 10.60
N GLN A 30 -6.27 4.79 9.97
CA GLN A 30 -6.25 6.24 10.21
C GLN A 30 -7.58 6.89 9.82
N LEU A 31 -8.16 6.46 8.71
CA LEU A 31 -9.46 6.95 8.26
C LEU A 31 -10.57 6.61 9.25
N ILE A 32 -10.57 5.38 9.79
CA ILE A 32 -11.51 4.96 10.83
C ILE A 32 -11.32 5.80 12.08
N ALA A 33 -10.07 5.98 12.54
CA ALA A 33 -9.77 6.80 13.71
C ALA A 33 -10.25 8.25 13.54
N HIS A 34 -10.10 8.82 12.34
CA HIS A 34 -10.61 10.16 12.04
C HIS A 34 -12.14 10.21 12.01
N MET A 35 -12.81 9.14 11.56
CA MET A 35 -14.27 9.03 11.63
C MET A 35 -14.82 8.87 13.05
N GLU A 36 -14.00 8.46 14.01
CA GLU A 36 -14.36 8.38 15.44
C GLU A 36 -14.24 9.75 16.15
N GLU A 37 -13.60 10.73 15.51
CA GLU A 37 -13.57 12.11 15.99
C GLU A 37 -14.90 12.83 15.71
N ASP A 38 -15.04 14.04 16.24
CA ASP A 38 -16.24 14.87 16.04
C ASP A 38 -16.17 15.60 14.68
N ILE A 39 -16.28 14.81 13.60
CA ILE A 39 -16.27 15.30 12.21
C ILE A 39 -17.69 15.57 11.69
N SER A 40 -17.80 16.42 10.67
CA SER A 40 -19.10 16.67 10.05
C SER A 40 -19.62 15.46 9.29
N LEU A 41 -20.94 15.44 9.02
CA LEU A 41 -21.56 14.38 8.22
C LEU A 41 -20.99 14.32 6.79
N ASP A 42 -20.71 15.48 6.19
CA ASP A 42 -20.13 15.56 4.85
C ASP A 42 -18.70 15.02 4.82
N GLU A 43 -17.89 15.33 5.85
CA GLU A 43 -16.56 14.75 6.03
C GLU A 43 -16.64 13.24 6.28
N SER A 44 -17.65 12.76 7.02
CA SER A 44 -17.89 11.33 7.24
C SER A 44 -18.17 10.59 5.93
N PHE A 45 -18.96 11.19 5.02
CA PHE A 45 -19.20 10.63 3.70
C PHE A 45 -17.95 10.59 2.84
N ALA A 46 -17.16 11.67 2.85
CA ALA A 46 -15.90 11.72 2.13
C ALA A 46 -14.90 10.68 2.67
N CYS A 47 -14.87 10.48 3.99
CA CYS A 47 -14.04 9.45 4.60
C CYS A 47 -14.50 8.06 4.16
N TYR A 48 -15.79 7.75 4.28
CA TYR A 48 -16.35 6.47 3.86
C TYR A 48 -16.03 6.13 2.39
N GLU A 49 -16.21 7.09 1.47
CA GLU A 49 -15.88 6.89 0.06
C GLU A 49 -14.39 6.55 -0.14
N GLN A 50 -13.50 7.26 0.55
CA GLN A 50 -12.06 7.00 0.52
C GLN A 50 -11.73 5.60 1.06
N GLY A 51 -12.36 5.20 2.17
CA GLY A 51 -12.17 3.86 2.75
C GLY A 51 -12.58 2.76 1.80
N MET A 52 -13.74 2.91 1.15
CA MET A 52 -14.22 1.96 0.14
C MET A 52 -13.27 1.83 -1.06
N LYS A 53 -12.71 2.95 -1.54
CA LYS A 53 -11.72 2.93 -2.63
C LYS A 53 -10.44 2.20 -2.22
N LYS A 54 -9.94 2.45 -1.00
CA LYS A 54 -8.75 1.78 -0.46
C LYS A 54 -8.97 0.27 -0.30
N LEU A 55 -10.09 -0.14 0.28
CA LEU A 55 -10.43 -1.57 0.41
C LEU A 55 -10.52 -2.27 -0.95
N LYS A 56 -11.10 -1.61 -1.95
CA LYS A 56 -11.11 -2.14 -3.33
C LYS A 56 -9.69 -2.33 -3.86
N HIS A 57 -8.81 -1.36 -3.63
CA HIS A 57 -7.42 -1.46 -4.06
C HIS A 57 -6.67 -2.60 -3.36
N CYS A 58 -6.89 -2.80 -2.05
CA CYS A 58 -6.36 -3.97 -1.33
C CYS A 58 -6.79 -5.29 -1.98
N SER A 59 -8.07 -5.42 -2.32
CA SER A 59 -8.60 -6.62 -2.98
C SER A 59 -7.91 -6.87 -4.32
N GLU A 60 -7.78 -5.84 -5.16
CA GLU A 60 -7.10 -5.95 -6.46
C GLU A 60 -5.62 -6.37 -6.31
N ARG A 61 -4.98 -5.92 -5.23
CA ARG A 61 -3.59 -6.25 -4.92
C ARG A 61 -3.44 -7.69 -4.44
N ILE A 62 -4.36 -8.18 -3.61
CA ILE A 62 -4.43 -9.59 -3.18
C ILE A 62 -4.61 -10.49 -4.39
N ASP A 63 -5.59 -10.20 -5.25
CA ASP A 63 -5.84 -10.96 -6.49
C ASP A 63 -4.59 -11.02 -7.39
N ALA A 64 -3.82 -9.93 -7.45
CA ALA A 64 -2.58 -9.88 -8.22
C ALA A 64 -1.47 -10.76 -7.61
N ILE A 65 -1.39 -10.83 -6.28
CA ILE A 65 -0.47 -11.72 -5.56
C ILE A 65 -0.88 -13.18 -5.78
N GLU A 66 -2.17 -13.51 -5.65
CA GLU A 66 -2.70 -14.86 -5.90
C GLU A 66 -2.40 -15.34 -7.32
N LYS A 67 -2.66 -14.48 -8.33
CA LYS A 67 -2.32 -14.81 -9.73
C LYS A 67 -0.83 -15.03 -9.93
N LYS A 68 0.02 -14.22 -9.30
CA LYS A 68 1.48 -14.41 -9.35
C LYS A 68 1.88 -15.74 -8.72
N MET A 69 1.30 -16.11 -7.57
CA MET A 69 1.51 -17.41 -6.93
C MET A 69 1.08 -18.57 -7.85
N LEU A 70 -0.07 -18.49 -8.51
CA LEU A 70 -0.53 -19.51 -9.46
C LEU A 70 0.42 -19.68 -10.65
N VAL A 71 0.90 -18.57 -11.21
CA VAL A 71 1.87 -18.54 -12.31
C VAL A 71 3.20 -19.18 -11.87
N LEU A 72 3.72 -18.82 -10.68
CA LEU A 72 4.88 -19.48 -10.06
C LEU A 72 4.69 -21.00 -9.88
N ASN A 73 3.49 -21.45 -9.51
CA ASN A 73 3.16 -22.88 -9.40
C ASN A 73 3.17 -23.59 -10.77
N GLU A 74 2.70 -22.93 -11.84
CA GLU A 74 2.70 -23.47 -13.21
C GLU A 74 4.09 -23.48 -13.87
N GLN A 75 4.99 -22.56 -13.51
CA GLN A 75 6.38 -22.53 -14.02
C GLN A 75 7.40 -23.25 -13.13
N GLY A 76 6.96 -23.80 -12.00
CA GLY A 76 7.69 -24.75 -11.17
C GLY A 76 8.68 -24.14 -10.17
N MET A 77 8.28 -24.16 -8.88
CA MET A 77 9.01 -23.77 -7.65
C MET A 77 8.70 -22.34 -7.15
N LEU A 78 8.39 -22.02 -5.89
CA LEU A 78 8.25 -22.76 -4.61
C LEU A 78 6.88 -22.44 -3.99
N GLU A 79 6.22 -23.47 -3.46
CA GLU A 79 5.14 -23.39 -2.49
C GLU A 79 5.72 -23.79 -1.13
N GLU A 80 5.77 -22.87 -0.17
CA GLU A 80 5.80 -23.19 1.27
C GLU A 80 4.87 -22.19 1.99
N PHE A 81 3.82 -22.74 2.60
CA PHE A 81 3.05 -22.10 3.66
C PHE A 81 3.58 -22.61 5.01
#